data_AF-A0A5J4PXB6-F1
#
_entry.id   AF-A0A5J4PXB6-F1
#
_cell.length_a   1.000
_cell.length_b   1.000
_cell.length_c   1.000
_cell.angle_alpha   90.00
_cell.angle_beta   90.00
_cell.angle_gamma   90.00
#
_symmetry.space_group_name_H-M   'P 1'
#
loop_
_entity.id
_entity.type
_entity.pdbx_description
1 polymer ?
#
loop_
_entity_poly.entity_id
_entity_poly.type
_entity_poly.pdbx_seq_one_letter_code
_entity_poly.pdbx_strand_id
1 'polypeptide(L)'
;MKICGIRFGMPTPISASNHKKPLKYAKQNGGGIDIFARTGRGRHATSLTVIEVKNENNSKEPPKDALKQAIQYAVFIRELLRSDCGEDWYKIFRFNGKIPKNLKIRVASAMPDDILDKLFARKTYPIENDAIECHYIYFKYNGKQLSDFQTSF
;
A
#
# COMPACT_ATOMS: atom_id res chain seq x y z
N MET A 1 -6.07 8.63 -4.66
CA MET A 1 -5.73 10.09 -4.65
C MET A 1 -6.27 10.75 -5.92
N LYS A 2 -6.60 12.06 -5.92
CA LYS A 2 -6.96 12.78 -7.15
C LYS A 2 -5.95 13.89 -7.45
N ILE A 3 -5.43 13.91 -8.67
CA ILE A 3 -4.58 14.99 -9.22
C ILE A 3 -5.41 15.66 -10.31
N CYS A 4 -5.59 17.00 -10.22
CA CYS A 4 -6.45 17.77 -11.14
C CYS A 4 -7.88 17.18 -11.31
N GLY A 5 -8.46 16.64 -10.23
CA GLY A 5 -9.80 16.04 -10.25
C GLY A 5 -9.88 14.58 -10.74
N ILE A 6 -8.78 14.02 -11.26
CA ILE A 6 -8.71 12.69 -11.87
C ILE A 6 -8.04 11.69 -10.91
N ARG A 7 -8.53 10.45 -10.88
CA ARG A 7 -7.85 9.35 -10.15
C ARG A 7 -6.52 9.07 -10.84
N PHE A 8 -5.44 9.25 -10.11
CA PHE A 8 -4.10 8.98 -10.61
C PHE A 8 -3.73 7.53 -10.30
N GLY A 9 -3.55 6.70 -11.32
CA GLY A 9 -2.83 5.44 -11.18
C GLY A 9 -1.35 5.74 -10.98
N MET A 10 -0.68 5.02 -10.09
CA MET A 10 0.74 5.24 -9.79
C MET A 10 1.58 4.12 -10.43
N PRO A 11 1.94 4.23 -11.72
CA PRO A 11 2.93 3.35 -12.30
C PRO A 11 4.27 3.60 -11.61
N THR A 12 5.05 2.54 -11.47
CA THR A 12 6.34 2.54 -10.80
C THR A 12 7.38 1.99 -11.77
N PRO A 13 8.64 2.44 -11.67
CA PRO A 13 9.69 1.88 -12.50
C PRO A 13 10.22 0.55 -11.97
N ILE A 14 9.55 -0.06 -10.99
CA ILE A 14 9.95 -1.33 -10.37
C ILE A 14 8.94 -2.41 -10.70
N SER A 15 9.43 -3.63 -10.99
CA SER A 15 8.57 -4.79 -11.15
C SER A 15 8.46 -5.55 -9.82
N ALA A 16 7.30 -5.46 -9.18
CA ALA A 16 6.96 -6.14 -7.93
C ALA A 16 5.82 -7.18 -8.11
N SER A 17 5.39 -7.44 -9.35
CA SER A 17 4.31 -8.37 -9.66
C SER A 17 4.64 -9.83 -9.33
N ASN A 18 5.92 -10.16 -9.16
CA ASN A 18 6.37 -11.46 -8.67
C ASN A 18 7.22 -11.29 -7.42
N HIS A 19 6.58 -11.36 -6.25
CA HIS A 19 7.23 -11.23 -4.95
C HIS A 19 8.31 -12.29 -4.67
N LYS A 20 8.37 -13.38 -5.46
CA LYS A 20 9.38 -14.45 -5.34
C LYS A 20 10.68 -14.12 -6.07
N LYS A 21 10.67 -13.10 -6.95
CA LYS A 21 11.86 -12.64 -7.67
C LYS A 21 12.42 -11.38 -7.00
N PRO A 22 13.74 -11.15 -7.10
CA PRO A 22 14.32 -9.87 -6.69
C PRO A 22 13.62 -8.72 -7.41
N LEU A 23 13.45 -7.59 -6.69
CA LEU A 23 12.97 -6.35 -7.29
C LEU A 23 13.88 -5.96 -8.46
N LYS A 24 13.28 -5.62 -9.59
CA LYS A 24 14.01 -5.17 -10.78
C LYS A 24 13.55 -3.79 -11.20
N TYR A 25 14.51 -2.92 -11.46
CA TYR A 25 14.25 -1.69 -12.20
C TYR A 25 13.88 -2.05 -13.64
N ALA A 26 12.69 -1.62 -14.07
CA ALA A 26 12.07 -1.97 -15.34
C ALA A 26 11.75 -0.74 -16.21
N LYS A 27 12.30 0.44 -15.88
CA LYS A 27 12.05 1.71 -16.58
C LYS A 27 10.54 1.98 -16.69
N GLN A 28 10.00 2.22 -17.89
CA GLN A 28 8.57 2.45 -18.12
C GLN A 28 7.71 1.16 -18.05
N ASN A 29 8.33 -0.02 -17.96
CA ASN A 29 7.65 -1.33 -17.97
C ASN A 29 7.54 -1.95 -16.56
N GLY A 30 7.66 -1.13 -15.51
CA GLY A 30 7.44 -1.60 -14.16
C GLY A 30 5.96 -1.88 -13.86
N GLY A 31 5.69 -2.22 -12.60
CA GLY A 31 4.32 -2.44 -12.12
C GLY A 31 3.64 -1.14 -11.72
N GLY A 32 2.41 -1.26 -11.23
CA GLY A 32 1.67 -0.14 -10.65
C GLY A 32 1.17 -0.49 -9.26
N ILE A 33 0.98 0.53 -8.44
CA ILE A 33 0.26 0.39 -7.18
C ILE A 33 -1.24 0.35 -7.50
N ASP A 34 -1.94 -0.72 -7.12
CA ASP A 34 -3.38 -0.88 -7.33
C ASP A 34 -4.16 0.28 -6.70
N ILE A 35 -3.97 0.50 -5.39
CA ILE A 35 -4.57 1.62 -4.68
C ILE A 35 -3.53 2.32 -3.80
N PHE A 36 -3.31 3.60 -4.09
CA PHE A 36 -2.53 4.50 -3.24
C PHE A 36 -3.43 5.59 -2.64
N ALA A 37 -3.49 5.60 -1.31
CA ALA A 37 -4.45 6.39 -0.56
C ALA A 37 -3.85 7.04 0.68
N ARG A 38 -4.60 8.00 1.24
CA ARG A 38 -4.41 8.48 2.60
C ARG A 38 -5.49 7.83 3.47
N THR A 39 -5.09 7.21 4.57
CA THR A 39 -6.02 6.62 5.56
C THR A 39 -5.91 7.33 6.90
N GLY A 40 -6.94 7.22 7.73
CA GLY A 40 -7.06 7.93 9.01
C GLY A 40 -7.79 9.27 8.90
N ARG A 41 -8.04 9.92 10.05
CA ARG A 41 -8.81 11.17 10.14
C ARG A 41 -8.03 12.24 10.90
N GLY A 42 -7.81 13.39 10.25
CA GLY A 42 -7.18 14.55 10.85
C GLY A 42 -5.67 14.64 10.61
N ARG A 43 -5.11 15.82 10.88
CA ARG A 43 -3.72 16.19 10.53
C ARG A 43 -2.67 15.23 11.07
N HIS A 44 -2.88 14.70 12.28
CA HIS A 44 -1.88 13.88 12.99
C HIS A 44 -2.11 12.37 12.89
N ALA A 45 -3.24 11.94 12.33
CA ALA A 45 -3.59 10.52 12.19
C ALA A 45 -3.69 10.07 10.73
N THR A 46 -3.31 10.94 9.78
CA THR A 46 -3.33 10.61 8.35
C THR A 46 -2.04 9.91 7.95
N SER A 47 -2.14 8.71 7.36
CA SER A 47 -1.00 7.93 6.87
C SER A 47 -1.12 7.67 5.38
N LEU A 48 0.03 7.60 4.69
CA LEU A 48 0.08 7.00 3.36
C LEU A 48 -0.20 5.51 3.45
N THR A 49 -0.98 4.98 2.51
CA THR A 49 -1.40 3.58 2.50
C THR A 49 -1.34 3.01 1.09
N VAL A 50 -0.58 1.93 0.95
CA VAL A 50 -0.50 1.10 -0.26
C VAL A 50 -1.41 -0.10 -0.05
N ILE A 51 -2.33 -0.37 -0.98
CA ILE A 51 -3.25 -1.49 -0.89
C ILE A 51 -3.12 -2.31 -2.17
N GLU A 52 -2.77 -3.58 -2.03
CA GLU A 52 -2.79 -4.58 -3.10
C GLU A 52 -4.18 -5.24 -3.11
N VAL A 53 -4.81 -5.32 -4.27
CA VAL A 53 -6.16 -5.88 -4.42
C VAL A 53 -6.10 -7.22 -5.12
N LYS A 54 -6.78 -8.23 -4.56
CA LYS A 54 -6.96 -9.53 -5.22
C LYS A 54 -8.44 -9.84 -5.41
N ASN A 55 -8.74 -10.53 -6.50
CA ASN A 55 -10.09 -10.94 -6.89
C ASN A 55 -10.56 -12.22 -6.17
N GLU A 56 -9.65 -12.98 -5.58
CA GLU A 56 -9.91 -14.25 -4.89
C GLU A 56 -8.85 -14.50 -3.82
N ASN A 57 -9.24 -15.11 -2.69
CA ASN A 57 -8.30 -15.76 -1.78
C ASN A 57 -8.22 -17.25 -2.14
N ASN A 58 -7.16 -17.64 -2.84
CA ASN A 58 -6.87 -19.04 -3.11
C ASN A 58 -5.49 -19.40 -2.54
N SER A 59 -5.26 -20.70 -2.32
CA SER A 59 -4.02 -21.19 -1.72
C SER A 59 -2.75 -20.88 -2.55
N LYS A 60 -2.90 -20.47 -3.81
CA LYS A 60 -1.78 -20.08 -4.68
C LYS A 60 -1.39 -18.60 -4.49
N GLU A 61 -2.32 -17.75 -4.03
CA GLU A 61 -2.11 -16.32 -3.76
C GLU A 61 -2.71 -15.91 -2.39
N PRO A 62 -2.16 -16.41 -1.27
CA PRO A 62 -2.69 -16.09 0.05
C PRO A 62 -2.54 -14.60 0.39
N PRO A 63 -3.29 -14.09 1.40
CA PRO A 63 -3.21 -12.70 1.87
C PRO A 63 -1.79 -12.20 2.13
N LYS A 64 -0.94 -13.07 2.66
CA LYS A 64 0.47 -12.80 2.93
C LYS A 64 1.27 -12.45 1.68
N ASP A 65 0.96 -13.05 0.54
CA ASP A 65 1.70 -12.80 -0.70
C ASP A 65 1.30 -11.47 -1.34
N ALA A 66 0.00 -11.13 -1.34
CA ALA A 66 -0.46 -9.79 -1.70
C ALA A 66 0.16 -8.71 -0.80
N LEU A 67 0.24 -8.98 0.52
CA LEU A 67 0.88 -8.07 1.48
C LEU A 67 2.37 -7.86 1.17
N LYS A 68 3.11 -8.89 0.75
CA LYS A 68 4.52 -8.73 0.34
C LYS A 68 4.66 -7.79 -0.87
N GLN A 69 3.74 -7.86 -1.83
CA GLN A 69 3.74 -6.94 -2.99
C GLN A 69 3.47 -5.50 -2.53
N ALA A 70 2.48 -5.29 -1.67
CA ALA A 70 2.22 -3.98 -1.07
C ALA A 70 3.42 -3.43 -0.28
N ILE A 71 4.15 -4.29 0.46
CA ILE A 71 5.39 -3.93 1.15
C ILE A 71 6.46 -3.47 0.16
N GLN A 72 6.68 -4.19 -0.94
CA GLN A 72 7.66 -3.81 -1.95
C GLN A 72 7.38 -2.41 -2.52
N TYR A 73 6.12 -2.11 -2.84
CA TYR A 73 5.75 -0.77 -3.29
C TYR A 73 5.84 0.28 -2.18
N ALA A 74 5.52 -0.06 -0.93
CA ALA A 74 5.68 0.87 0.20
C ALA A 74 7.15 1.23 0.44
N VAL A 75 8.08 0.28 0.27
CA VAL A 75 9.53 0.56 0.29
C VAL A 75 9.88 1.54 -0.82
N PHE A 76 9.39 1.35 -2.05
CA PHE A 76 9.59 2.31 -3.13
C PHE A 76 9.07 3.71 -2.80
N ILE A 77 7.86 3.83 -2.23
CA ILE A 77 7.31 5.12 -1.78
C ILE A 77 8.18 5.74 -0.69
N ARG A 78 8.69 4.94 0.24
CA ARG A 78 9.64 5.41 1.25
C ARG A 78 10.88 6.00 0.60
N GLU A 79 11.53 5.26 -0.30
CA GLU A 79 12.74 5.74 -0.99
C GLU A 79 12.46 7.02 -1.79
N LEU A 80 11.31 7.09 -2.48
CA LEU A 80 10.89 8.29 -3.20
C LEU A 80 10.79 9.49 -2.26
N LEU A 81 10.18 9.31 -1.09
CA LEU A 81 10.03 10.37 -0.08
C LEU A 81 11.34 10.72 0.65
N ARG A 82 12.32 9.82 0.66
CA ARG A 82 13.67 10.09 1.21
C ARG A 82 14.67 10.63 0.19
N SER A 83 14.28 10.70 -1.09
CA SER A 83 15.09 11.31 -2.15
C SER A 83 15.05 12.84 -2.12
N ASP A 84 15.91 13.47 -2.92
CA ASP A 84 16.01 14.93 -3.06
C ASP A 84 14.68 15.60 -3.49
N CYS A 85 13.82 14.88 -4.22
CA CYS A 85 12.50 15.37 -4.63
C CYS A 85 11.36 14.92 -3.72
N GLY A 86 11.67 14.29 -2.58
CA GLY A 86 10.69 13.69 -1.67
C GLY A 86 9.65 14.69 -1.15
N GLU A 87 10.08 15.90 -0.79
CA GLU A 87 9.18 16.94 -0.28
C GLU A 87 8.15 17.40 -1.34
N ASP A 88 8.52 17.40 -2.62
CA ASP A 88 7.60 17.73 -3.71
C ASP A 88 6.56 16.62 -3.90
N TRP A 89 7.00 15.36 -3.86
CA TRP A 89 6.08 14.22 -3.87
C TRP A 89 5.15 14.21 -2.67
N TYR A 90 5.65 14.54 -1.48
CA TYR A 90 4.83 14.61 -0.27
C TYR A 90 3.72 15.66 -0.38
N LYS A 91 4.01 16.82 -1.00
CA LYS A 91 3.02 17.85 -1.35
C LYS A 91 2.05 17.39 -2.43
N ILE A 92 2.52 16.69 -3.46
CA ILE A 92 1.65 16.05 -4.49
C ILE A 92 0.68 15.09 -3.81
N PHE A 93 1.14 14.36 -2.79
CA PHE A 93 0.32 13.48 -1.96
C PHE A 93 -0.62 14.22 -1.00
N ARG A 94 -0.65 15.56 -1.06
CA ARG A 94 -1.43 16.53 -0.27
C ARG A 94 -1.11 16.52 1.21
N PHE A 95 0.15 16.37 1.56
CA PHE A 95 0.63 16.72 2.90
C PHE A 95 1.26 18.12 2.85
N ASN A 96 0.90 18.98 3.81
CA ASN A 96 1.30 20.39 3.84
C ASN A 96 2.45 20.67 4.84
N GLY A 97 3.12 19.63 5.32
CA GLY A 97 4.24 19.75 6.27
C GLY A 97 5.47 19.02 5.75
N LYS A 98 6.56 19.07 6.52
CA LYS A 98 7.76 18.28 6.23
C LYS A 98 7.47 16.80 6.37
N ILE A 99 8.22 15.98 5.65
CA ILE A 99 8.19 14.54 5.84
C ILE A 99 8.66 14.24 7.28
N PRO A 100 7.93 13.44 8.07
CA PRO A 100 8.33 13.10 9.43
C PRO A 100 9.74 12.48 9.47
N LYS A 101 10.49 12.75 10.55
CA LYS A 101 11.78 12.09 10.80
C LYS A 101 11.64 10.58 10.88
N ASN A 102 10.53 10.11 11.45
CA ASN A 102 10.12 8.71 11.48
C ASN A 102 8.83 8.56 10.66
N LEU A 103 8.98 8.18 9.39
CA LEU A 103 7.86 7.98 8.48
C LEU A 103 7.26 6.60 8.72
N LYS A 104 5.93 6.55 8.87
CA LYS A 104 5.17 5.31 8.89
C LYS A 104 4.32 5.22 7.63
N ILE A 105 4.52 4.16 6.83
CA ILE A 105 3.67 3.84 5.68
C ILE A 105 2.84 2.61 6.03
N ARG A 106 1.53 2.68 5.77
CA ARG A 106 0.65 1.52 5.93
C ARG A 106 0.62 0.70 4.66
N VAL A 107 0.51 -0.60 4.81
CA VAL A 107 0.27 -1.53 3.72
C VAL A 107 -0.95 -2.37 4.03
N ALA A 108 -1.75 -2.69 3.03
CA ALA A 108 -2.86 -3.61 3.19
C ALA A 108 -2.99 -4.59 2.03
N SER A 109 -3.43 -5.79 2.37
CA SER A 109 -4.06 -6.69 1.42
C SER A 109 -5.58 -6.45 1.44
N ALA A 110 -6.20 -6.31 0.27
CA ALA A 110 -7.64 -6.21 0.11
C ALA A 110 -8.16 -7.37 -0.74
N MET A 111 -9.00 -8.24 -0.15
CA MET A 111 -9.42 -9.47 -0.81
C MET A 111 -10.75 -10.01 -0.26
N PRO A 112 -11.54 -10.69 -1.12
CA PRO A 112 -12.74 -11.35 -0.68
C PRO A 112 -12.40 -12.61 0.12
N ASP A 113 -12.97 -12.78 1.31
CA ASP A 113 -12.62 -13.93 2.15
C ASP A 113 -13.63 -14.23 3.26
N ASP A 114 -13.80 -15.51 3.55
CA ASP A 114 -14.49 -16.03 4.73
C ASP A 114 -13.49 -16.49 5.82
N ILE A 115 -12.23 -16.77 5.46
CA ILE A 115 -11.18 -17.25 6.37
C ILE A 115 -10.10 -16.19 6.58
N LEU A 116 -10.30 -15.37 7.61
CA LEU A 116 -9.48 -14.20 7.87
C LEU A 116 -8.08 -14.59 8.42
N ASP A 117 -7.03 -14.39 7.62
CA ASP A 117 -5.67 -14.37 8.15
C ASP A 117 -5.42 -13.02 8.86
N LYS A 118 -5.44 -13.05 10.19
CA LYS A 118 -5.21 -11.87 11.05
C LYS A 118 -3.78 -11.80 11.58
N LEU A 119 -2.89 -12.72 11.21
CA LEU A 119 -1.56 -12.87 11.81
C LEU A 119 -0.64 -11.67 11.58
N PHE A 120 -0.90 -10.86 10.55
CA PHE A 120 -0.11 -9.66 10.22
C PHE A 120 -0.78 -8.34 10.63
N ALA A 121 -1.94 -8.40 11.27
CA ALA A 121 -2.68 -7.22 11.69
C ALA A 121 -1.84 -6.34 12.63
N ARG A 122 -1.64 -5.07 12.23
CA ARG A 122 -0.88 -4.05 12.98
C ARG A 122 0.57 -4.45 13.27
N LYS A 123 1.09 -5.50 12.62
CA LYS A 123 2.52 -5.81 12.68
C LYS A 123 3.29 -4.67 12.03
N THR A 124 4.35 -4.25 12.69
CA THR A 124 5.22 -3.19 12.22
C THR A 124 6.59 -3.76 11.91
N TYR A 125 7.10 -3.45 10.72
CA TYR A 125 8.44 -3.81 10.29
C TYR A 125 9.29 -2.53 10.23
N PRO A 126 10.34 -2.41 11.07
CA PRO A 126 11.23 -1.26 11.03
C PRO A 126 12.11 -1.31 9.77
N ILE A 127 12.37 -0.14 9.19
CA ILE A 127 13.30 0.05 8.07
C ILE A 127 14.07 1.33 8.36
N GLU A 128 15.31 1.18 8.83
CA GLU A 128 16.10 2.30 9.36
C GLU A 128 15.31 3.07 10.44
N ASN A 129 15.08 4.37 10.25
CA ASN A 129 14.30 5.22 11.15
C ASN A 129 12.78 5.21 10.84
N ASP A 130 12.37 4.51 9.79
CA ASP A 130 11.00 4.45 9.29
C ASP A 130 10.35 3.10 9.61
N ALA A 131 9.06 2.99 9.30
CA ALA A 131 8.28 1.80 9.60
C ALA A 131 7.23 1.50 8.55
N ILE A 132 7.01 0.21 8.30
CA ILE A 132 5.86 -0.29 7.54
C ILE A 132 4.89 -0.96 8.50
N GLU A 133 3.64 -0.50 8.55
CA GLU A 133 2.57 -1.05 9.38
C GLU A 133 1.56 -1.83 8.52
N CYS A 134 1.38 -3.11 8.84
CA CYS A 134 0.58 -4.03 8.03
C CYS A 134 -0.89 -4.08 8.47
N HIS A 135 -1.80 -4.12 7.49
CA HIS A 135 -3.24 -4.21 7.70
C HIS A 135 -3.90 -5.15 6.69
N TYR A 136 -5.15 -5.50 6.94
CA TYR A 136 -6.02 -6.20 5.99
C TYR A 136 -7.32 -5.43 5.75
N ILE A 137 -7.94 -5.72 4.61
CA ILE A 137 -9.32 -5.39 4.27
C ILE A 137 -9.95 -6.66 3.69
N TYR A 138 -10.69 -7.39 4.51
CA TYR A 138 -11.50 -8.50 4.06
C TYR A 138 -12.92 -8.04 3.80
N PHE A 139 -13.59 -8.60 2.81
CA PHE A 139 -14.96 -8.26 2.45
C PHE A 139 -15.66 -9.45 1.79
N LYS A 140 -16.98 -9.38 1.69
CA LYS A 140 -17.77 -10.27 0.83
C LYS A 140 -18.09 -9.59 -0.48
N TYR A 141 -18.07 -10.35 -1.57
CA TYR A 141 -18.44 -9.88 -2.91
C TYR A 141 -19.41 -10.85 -3.56
N ASN A 142 -20.59 -10.35 -3.94
CA ASN A 142 -21.63 -11.15 -4.59
C ASN A 142 -21.68 -10.98 -6.13
N GLY A 143 -20.62 -10.42 -6.73
CA GLY A 143 -20.59 -10.09 -8.17
C GLY A 143 -21.15 -8.70 -8.53
N LYS A 144 -21.79 -8.00 -7.59
CA LYS A 144 -22.33 -6.65 -7.81
C LYS A 144 -21.96 -5.64 -6.71
N GLN A 145 -21.89 -6.11 -5.47
CA GLN A 145 -21.70 -5.25 -4.30
C GLN A 145 -20.70 -5.87 -3.32
N LEU A 146 -19.89 -5.01 -2.73
CA LEU A 146 -19.02 -5.32 -1.60
C LEU A 146 -19.78 -5.12 -0.28
N SER A 147 -19.63 -6.03 0.66
CA SER A 147 -20.31 -6.02 1.96
C SER A 147 -19.43 -6.64 3.05
N ASP A 148 -19.87 -6.57 4.31
CA ASP A 148 -19.23 -7.26 5.46
C ASP A 148 -17.73 -6.98 5.60
N PHE A 149 -17.36 -5.69 5.55
CA PHE A 149 -15.96 -5.28 5.61
C PHE A 149 -15.38 -5.54 7.00
N GLN A 150 -14.28 -6.28 7.05
CA GLN A 150 -13.45 -6.45 8.24
C GLN A 150 -12.07 -5.86 7.98
N THR A 151 -11.63 -4.95 8.85
CA THR A 151 -10.38 -4.23 8.66
C THR A 151 -9.59 -4.11 9.95
N SER A 152 -8.28 -3.95 9.85
CA SER A 152 -7.39 -3.78 11.02
C SER A 152 -6.84 -2.37 11.19
N PHE A 153 -7.39 -1.38 10.49
CA PHE A 153 -6.95 0.03 10.57
C PHE A 153 -7.19 0.67 11.95
#